data_AF-A0A830GSZ9-F1
#
_entry.id   AF-A0A830GSZ9-F1
#
_cell.length_a   1.000
_cell.length_b   1.000
_cell.length_c   1.000
_cell.angle_alpha   90.00
_cell.angle_beta   90.00
_cell.angle_gamma   90.00
#
_symmetry.space_group_name_H-M   'P 1'
#
loop_
_entity.id
_entity.type
_entity.pdbx_description
1 polymer ?
#
loop_
_entity_poly.entity_id
_entity_poly.type
_entity_poly.pdbx_seq_one_letter_code
_entity_poly.pdbx_strand_id
1 'polypeptide(L)'
;MATADNPPREPSAYRPTFHFTQRFHDRYEDDRPPRHLDDEIVATCITDGAVTKADPGTVWFRATFGGVTYRLVVDVNVGEVVTGYPISINTEAARDSGRWTSEQIEDIREFIATDPRSDGSR
;
A
#
# COMPACT_ATOMS: atom_id res chain seq x y z
N MET A 1 25.16 -0.22 1.85
CA MET A 1 24.07 -1.23 1.86
C MET A 1 22.79 -0.51 2.21
N ALA A 2 21.67 -0.86 1.56
CA ALA A 2 20.36 -0.38 1.97
C ALA A 2 20.11 -0.76 3.44
N THR A 3 19.52 0.14 4.21
CA THR A 3 19.12 -0.14 5.60
C THR A 3 17.70 0.33 5.82
N ALA A 4 17.05 -0.19 6.86
CA ALA A 4 15.72 0.28 7.25
C ALA A 4 15.71 1.78 7.63
N ASP A 5 16.89 2.35 7.95
CA ASP A 5 17.05 3.75 8.30
C ASP A 5 17.25 4.66 7.06
N ASN A 6 17.66 4.08 5.91
CA ASN A 6 17.72 4.77 4.63
C ASN A 6 17.45 3.79 3.47
N PRO A 7 16.18 3.42 3.24
CA PRO A 7 15.82 2.48 2.20
C PRO A 7 15.93 3.12 0.81
N PRO A 8 16.27 2.35 -0.25
CA PRO A 8 16.26 2.82 -1.62
C PRO A 8 14.94 3.53 -2.00
N ARG A 9 15.05 4.61 -2.77
CA ARG A 9 13.92 5.41 -3.26
C ARG A 9 13.63 5.20 -4.75
N GLU A 10 14.23 4.17 -5.33
CA GLU A 10 14.04 3.80 -6.73
C GLU A 10 13.19 2.52 -6.80
N PRO A 11 12.03 2.51 -7.47
CA PRO A 11 11.20 1.31 -7.58
C PRO A 11 11.95 0.07 -8.12
N SER A 12 12.92 0.27 -9.02
CA SER A 12 13.75 -0.80 -9.58
C SER A 12 14.68 -1.49 -8.58
N ALA A 13 14.89 -0.89 -7.39
CA ALA A 13 15.62 -1.53 -6.31
C ALA A 13 14.82 -2.67 -5.65
N TYR A 14 13.53 -2.78 -5.98
CA TYR A 14 12.62 -3.74 -5.36
C TYR A 14 12.02 -4.70 -6.38
N ARG A 15 11.78 -5.94 -5.95
CA ARG A 15 11.08 -6.96 -6.73
C ARG A 15 9.79 -7.35 -6.02
N PRO A 16 8.69 -7.55 -6.75
CA PRO A 16 7.47 -8.04 -6.11
C PRO A 16 7.64 -9.50 -5.69
N THR A 17 7.23 -9.82 -4.46
CA THR A 17 7.07 -11.22 -4.05
C THR A 17 5.92 -11.88 -4.81
N PHE A 18 5.88 -13.22 -4.82
CA PHE A 18 4.73 -13.95 -5.33
C PHE A 18 3.43 -13.57 -4.60
N HIS A 19 3.50 -13.33 -3.28
CA HIS A 19 2.36 -12.86 -2.51
C HIS A 19 1.88 -11.48 -2.97
N PHE A 20 2.81 -10.56 -3.24
CA PHE A 20 2.48 -9.25 -3.77
C PHE A 20 1.80 -9.34 -5.13
N THR A 21 2.32 -10.11 -6.08
CA THR A 21 1.75 -10.20 -7.44
C THR A 21 0.33 -10.77 -7.44
N GLN A 22 0.03 -11.73 -6.57
CA GLN A 22 -1.34 -12.24 -6.40
C GLN A 22 -2.32 -11.14 -5.94
N ARG A 23 -1.88 -10.30 -4.99
CA ARG A 23 -2.72 -9.22 -4.43
C ARG A 23 -2.76 -7.97 -5.28
N PHE A 24 -1.73 -7.71 -6.06
CA PHE A 24 -1.65 -6.56 -6.96
C PHE A 24 -2.65 -6.67 -8.11
N HIS A 25 -2.90 -7.89 -8.61
CA HIS A 25 -3.86 -8.13 -9.68
C HIS A 25 -5.29 -8.39 -9.19
N ASP A 26 -5.55 -8.21 -7.89
CA ASP A 26 -6.82 -8.58 -7.23
C ASP A 26 -7.31 -9.98 -7.66
N ARG A 27 -6.37 -10.90 -7.97
CA ARG A 27 -6.71 -12.22 -8.50
C ARG A 27 -7.20 -13.10 -7.35
N TYR A 28 -8.51 -13.32 -7.36
CA TYR A 28 -9.24 -14.54 -6.97
C TYR A 28 -8.60 -15.35 -5.83
N GLU A 29 -9.13 -15.22 -4.60
CA GLU A 29 -9.30 -16.31 -3.62
C GLU A 29 -9.60 -15.82 -2.19
N ASP A 30 -9.53 -14.51 -1.92
CA ASP A 30 -9.91 -13.96 -0.62
C ASP A 30 -11.28 -13.28 -0.77
N ASP A 31 -12.24 -13.58 0.13
CA ASP A 31 -13.56 -12.91 0.21
C ASP A 31 -13.46 -11.43 0.62
N ARG A 32 -12.35 -10.77 0.26
CA ARG A 32 -12.03 -9.40 0.63
C ARG A 32 -12.26 -8.47 -0.56
N PRO A 33 -12.72 -7.23 -0.29
CA PRO A 33 -12.83 -6.22 -1.33
C PRO A 33 -11.49 -5.96 -2.03
N PRO A 34 -11.51 -5.54 -3.31
CA PRO A 34 -10.31 -5.17 -4.05
C PRO A 34 -9.51 -4.06 -3.36
N ARG A 35 -8.19 -4.10 -3.51
CA ARG A 35 -7.30 -3.08 -2.89
C ARG A 35 -7.12 -1.85 -3.74
N HIS A 36 -7.49 -1.93 -5.03
CA HIS A 36 -7.30 -0.86 -6.02
C HIS A 36 -5.85 -0.36 -6.04
N LEU A 37 -4.91 -1.31 -5.99
CA LEU A 37 -3.47 -1.02 -6.04
C LEU A 37 -3.02 -0.99 -7.50
N ASP A 38 -2.21 0.00 -7.87
CA ASP A 38 -1.69 0.17 -9.23
C ASP A 38 -0.20 0.56 -9.23
N ASP A 39 0.40 0.62 -10.41
CA ASP A 39 1.82 0.91 -10.59
C ASP A 39 2.20 2.32 -10.11
N GLU A 40 1.30 3.30 -10.26
CA GLU A 40 1.52 4.68 -9.84
C GLU A 40 1.59 4.77 -8.31
N ILE A 41 0.69 4.09 -7.62
CA ILE A 41 0.64 4.01 -6.16
C ILE A 41 1.92 3.35 -5.64
N VAL A 42 2.34 2.24 -6.25
CA VAL A 42 3.57 1.53 -5.87
C VAL A 42 4.79 2.44 -6.05
N ALA A 43 4.95 3.03 -7.23
CA ALA A 43 6.09 3.87 -7.55
C ALA A 43 6.17 5.10 -6.62
N THR A 44 5.05 5.78 -6.41
CA THR A 44 4.99 7.00 -5.59
C THR A 44 5.20 6.69 -4.11
N CYS A 45 4.66 5.57 -3.59
CA CYS A 45 4.97 5.14 -2.23
C CYS A 45 6.49 4.99 -2.03
N ILE A 46 7.18 4.30 -2.95
CA ILE A 46 8.63 4.06 -2.84
C ILE A 46 9.41 5.37 -2.96
N THR A 47 9.14 6.16 -4.01
CA THR A 47 9.91 7.36 -4.35
C THR A 47 9.69 8.49 -3.35
N ASP A 48 8.41 8.84 -3.11
CA ASP A 48 8.03 10.07 -2.41
C ASP A 48 7.34 9.81 -1.07
N GLY A 49 6.95 8.56 -0.81
CA GLY A 49 6.21 8.21 0.39
C GLY A 49 6.98 8.42 1.70
N ALA A 50 6.24 8.71 2.75
CA ALA A 50 6.78 8.72 4.11
C ALA A 50 7.26 7.32 4.48
N VAL A 51 8.45 7.23 5.07
CA VAL A 51 9.02 5.96 5.54
C VAL A 51 8.78 5.80 7.03
N THR A 52 8.28 4.64 7.42
CA THR A 52 8.19 4.22 8.80
C THR A 52 8.91 2.89 8.96
N LYS A 53 9.83 2.81 9.92
CA LYS A 53 10.47 1.54 10.29
C LYS A 53 9.49 0.69 11.08
N ALA A 54 9.22 -0.52 10.60
CA ALA A 54 8.32 -1.45 11.27
C ALA A 54 9.10 -2.41 12.16
N ASP A 55 10.10 -3.08 11.56
CA ASP A 55 10.94 -4.09 12.18
C ASP A 55 12.37 -4.02 11.61
N PRO A 56 13.35 -4.74 12.18
CA PRO A 56 14.67 -4.88 11.57
C PRO A 56 14.58 -5.46 10.15
N GLY A 57 14.77 -4.62 9.14
CA GLY A 57 14.68 -5.02 7.73
C GLY A 57 13.33 -4.77 7.05
N THR A 58 12.30 -4.38 7.80
CA THR A 58 10.98 -4.08 7.22
C THR A 58 10.67 -2.59 7.35
N VAL A 59 10.34 -1.97 6.22
CA VAL A 59 9.88 -0.58 6.17
C VAL A 59 8.48 -0.50 5.58
N TRP A 60 7.76 0.53 6.00
CA TRP A 60 6.51 0.94 5.40
C TRP A 60 6.71 2.22 4.62
N PHE A 61 6.38 2.18 3.35
CA PHE A 61 6.25 3.37 2.52
C PHE A 61 4.78 3.77 2.48
N ARG A 62 4.47 5.05 2.72
CA ARG A 62 3.09 5.55 2.75
C ARG A 62 2.93 6.80 1.92
N ALA A 63 1.92 6.81 1.05
CA ALA A 63 1.55 7.98 0.26
C ALA A 63 0.02 8.07 0.13
N THR A 64 -0.47 9.28 -0.14
CA THR A 64 -1.91 9.57 -0.26
C THR A 64 -2.25 9.93 -1.71
N PHE A 65 -3.28 9.29 -2.26
CA PHE A 65 -3.74 9.44 -3.64
C PHE A 65 -5.23 9.74 -3.61
N GLY A 66 -5.61 10.95 -4.03
CA GLY A 66 -7.02 11.37 -4.02
C GLY A 66 -7.73 11.00 -2.72
N GLY A 67 -7.22 11.43 -1.57
CA GLY A 67 -7.86 11.14 -0.27
C GLY A 67 -7.67 9.72 0.30
N VAL A 68 -7.08 8.76 -0.42
CA VAL A 68 -6.80 7.40 0.08
C VAL A 68 -5.33 7.25 0.43
N THR A 69 -5.01 6.83 1.65
CA THR A 69 -3.61 6.56 2.05
C THR A 69 -3.30 5.09 1.87
N TYR A 70 -2.26 4.81 1.10
CA TYR A 70 -1.72 3.48 0.89
C TYR A 70 -0.50 3.22 1.76
N ARG A 71 -0.29 1.94 2.06
CA ARG A 71 0.93 1.42 2.66
C ARG A 71 1.51 0.34 1.76
N LEU A 72 2.78 0.45 1.40
CA LEU A 72 3.59 -0.66 0.94
C LEU A 72 4.45 -1.18 2.08
N VAL A 73 4.52 -2.49 2.22
CA VAL A 73 5.40 -3.19 3.14
C VAL A 73 6.54 -3.79 2.33
N VAL A 74 7.77 -3.42 2.69
CA VAL A 74 8.98 -3.77 1.95
C VAL A 74 9.99 -4.39 2.90
N ASP A 75 10.53 -5.55 2.52
CA ASP A 75 11.74 -6.11 3.13
C ASP A 75 12.95 -5.53 2.40
N VAL A 76 13.68 -4.65 3.07
CA VAL A 76 14.83 -3.95 2.51
C VAL A 76 16.12 -4.75 2.60
N ASN A 77 16.15 -5.85 3.36
CA ASN A 77 17.32 -6.73 3.42
C ASN A 77 17.46 -7.52 2.12
N VAL A 78 16.32 -7.94 1.55
CA VAL A 78 16.27 -8.70 0.29
C VAL A 78 15.79 -7.88 -0.91
N GLY A 79 15.32 -6.65 -0.68
CA GLY A 79 14.84 -5.78 -1.75
C GLY A 79 13.52 -6.28 -2.35
N GLU A 80 12.57 -6.64 -1.49
CA GLU A 80 11.29 -7.22 -1.91
C GLU A 80 10.08 -6.42 -1.43
N VAL A 81 9.12 -6.21 -2.33
CA VAL A 81 7.79 -5.70 -1.96
C VAL A 81 6.94 -6.88 -1.52
N VAL A 82 6.60 -6.90 -0.24
CA VAL A 82 5.88 -8.01 0.41
C VAL A 82 4.37 -7.88 0.15
N THR A 83 3.81 -6.69 0.35
CA THR A 83 2.37 -6.42 0.17
C THR A 83 2.10 -4.92 0.05
N GLY A 84 0.96 -4.54 -0.52
CA GLY A 84 0.44 -3.18 -0.56
C GLY A 84 -1.06 -3.16 -0.32
N TYR A 85 -1.56 -2.14 0.39
CA TYR A 85 -2.99 -2.00 0.71
C TYR A 85 -3.36 -0.58 1.20
N PRO A 86 -4.63 -0.16 1.04
CA PRO A 86 -5.11 1.09 1.63
C PRO A 86 -5.25 0.95 3.15
N ILE A 87 -4.91 2.01 3.89
CA ILE A 87 -4.94 2.04 5.36
C ILE A 87 -5.86 3.12 5.93
N SER A 88 -6.24 4.12 5.14
CA SER A 88 -7.22 5.13 5.52
C SER A 88 -7.80 5.80 4.27
N ILE A 89 -9.00 6.37 4.42
CA ILE A 89 -9.67 7.12 3.36
C ILE A 89 -10.37 8.34 3.94
N ASN A 90 -10.17 9.50 3.32
CA ASN A 90 -11.06 10.65 3.41
C ASN A 90 -12.04 10.58 2.23
N THR A 91 -13.27 10.14 2.49
CA THR A 91 -14.29 9.89 1.47
C THR A 91 -14.66 11.14 0.66
N GLU A 92 -14.67 12.32 1.30
CA GLU A 92 -14.98 13.58 0.62
C GLU A 92 -13.86 13.92 -0.37
N ALA A 93 -12.61 13.96 0.11
CA ALA A 93 -11.46 14.20 -0.74
C ALA A 93 -11.30 13.15 -1.84
N ALA A 94 -11.69 11.90 -1.58
CA ALA A 94 -11.68 10.83 -2.58
C ALA A 94 -12.67 11.06 -3.71
N ARG A 95 -13.90 11.47 -3.39
CA ARG A 95 -14.91 11.84 -4.39
C ARG A 95 -14.46 13.05 -5.20
N ASP A 96 -13.95 14.09 -4.52
CA ASP A 96 -13.55 15.35 -5.16
C ASP A 96 -12.31 15.18 -6.05
N SER A 97 -11.47 14.19 -5.79
CA SER A 97 -10.25 13.95 -6.57
C SER A 97 -10.51 13.50 -8.02
N GLY A 98 -11.68 12.92 -8.30
CA GLY A 98 -11.99 12.29 -9.59
C GLY A 98 -11.16 11.04 -9.93
N ARG A 99 -10.22 10.62 -9.07
CA ARG A 99 -9.41 9.40 -9.26
C ARG A 99 -10.25 8.14 -9.07
N TRP A 100 -11.16 8.17 -8.10
CA TRP A 100 -11.88 7.00 -7.63
C TRP A 100 -13.34 7.05 -8.04
N THR A 101 -13.86 5.94 -8.55
CA THR A 101 -15.32 5.79 -8.71
C THR A 101 -15.99 5.59 -7.36
N SER A 102 -17.31 5.81 -7.28
CA SER A 102 -18.08 5.55 -6.06
C SER A 102 -17.95 4.10 -5.58
N GLU A 103 -17.91 3.14 -6.51
CA GLU A 103 -17.73 1.72 -6.22
C GLU A 103 -16.34 1.45 -5.61
N GLN A 104 -15.27 2.01 -6.19
CA GLN A 104 -13.92 1.87 -5.63
C GLN A 104 -13.81 2.47 -4.23
N ILE A 105 -14.49 3.60 -3.99
CA ILE A 105 -14.54 4.20 -2.65
C ILE A 105 -15.23 3.28 -1.65
N GLU A 106 -16.30 2.59 -2.05
CA GLU A 106 -17.00 1.62 -1.21
C GLU A 106 -16.12 0.39 -0.94
N ASP A 107 -15.51 -0.19 -1.96
CA ASP A 107 -14.56 -1.30 -1.84
C ASP A 107 -13.41 -0.97 -0.89
N ILE A 108 -12.79 0.20 -1.05
CA ILE A 108 -11.68 0.65 -0.20
C ILE A 108 -12.14 0.80 1.26
N ARG A 109 -13.32 1.36 1.48
CA ARG A 109 -13.88 1.50 2.84
C ARG A 109 -14.15 0.15 3.48
N GLU A 110 -14.72 -0.78 2.73
CA GLU A 110 -14.99 -2.13 3.19
C GLU A 110 -13.69 -2.89 3.47
N PHE A 111 -12.68 -2.76 2.60
CA PHE A 111 -11.35 -3.34 2.82
C PHE A 111 -10.75 -2.84 4.14
N ILE A 112 -10.75 -1.52 4.37
CA ILE A 112 -10.17 -0.92 5.59
C ILE A 112 -10.93 -1.38 6.84
N ALA A 113 -12.26 -1.42 6.77
CA ALA A 113 -13.12 -1.81 7.88
C ALA A 113 -12.99 -3.28 8.27
N THR A 114 -12.69 -4.15 7.30
CA THR A 114 -12.56 -5.60 7.49
C THR A 114 -11.12 -6.07 7.63
N ASP A 115 -10.12 -5.19 7.46
CA ASP A 115 -8.72 -5.57 7.60
C ASP A 115 -8.39 -5.84 9.08
N PRO A 116 -8.06 -7.09 9.47
CA PRO A 116 -7.72 -7.43 10.86
C PRO A 116 -6.45 -6.73 11.36
N ARG A 117 -5.70 -6.05 10.48
CA ARG A 117 -4.52 -5.25 10.82
C ARG A 117 -4.87 -3.85 11.34
N SER A 118 -6.12 -3.41 11.16
CA SER A 118 -6.62 -2.09 11.56
C SER A 118 -6.80 -1.94 13.08
N ASP A 119 -6.86 -3.04 13.84
CA ASP A 119 -7.07 -3.05 15.30
C ASP A 119 -5.81 -2.67 16.14
N GLY A 120 -4.73 -2.21 15.49
CA GLY A 120 -3.43 -1.97 16.14
C GLY A 120 -3.00 -0.51 16.28
N SER A 121 -3.89 0.47 16.17
CA SER A 121 -3.54 1.89 16.38
C SER A 121 -4.61 2.61 17.22
N ARG A 122 -4.56 2.36 18.53
CA ARG A 122 -5.05 3.28 19.56
C ARG A 122 -3.87 3.86 20.31
#